data_AF-A0A818LYR5-F1
#
_entry.id   AF-A0A818LYR5-F1
#
_cell.length_a   1.000
_cell.length_b   1.000
_cell.length_c   1.000
_cell.angle_alpha   90.00
_cell.angle_beta   90.00
_cell.angle_gamma   90.00
#
_symmetry.space_group_name_H-M   'P 1'
#
loop_
_entity.id
_entity.type
_entity.pdbx_description
1 polymer ?
#
loop_
_entity_poly.entity_id
_entity_poly.type
_entity_poly.pdbx_seq_one_letter_code
_entity_poly.pdbx_strand_id
1 'polypeptide(L)'
;MSNQRSTSNDEDLLLQDFSRNVTTKSWVLFSGNAAVVSAIPLWLFWRIHQMDFSSYFIHFIIGTVVSTYFLNLAYQNMKFILKHKIAQKREEAVSREISKVFASDRKYK
;
A
#
# COMPACT_ATOMS: atom_id res chain seq x y z
N MET A 1 -12.86 -31.81 -20.40
CA MET A 1 -12.53 -30.37 -20.51
C MET A 1 -12.83 -29.63 -19.19
N SER A 2 -12.28 -30.08 -18.05
CA SER A 2 -12.51 -29.50 -16.72
C SER A 2 -11.24 -28.92 -16.06
N ASN A 3 -10.05 -29.14 -16.62
CA ASN A 3 -8.76 -28.78 -16.00
C ASN A 3 -8.21 -27.40 -16.42
N GLN A 4 -8.85 -26.69 -17.35
CA GLN A 4 -8.40 -25.35 -17.76
C GLN A 4 -8.84 -24.26 -16.78
N ARG A 5 -10.01 -24.39 -16.14
CA ARG A 5 -10.50 -23.35 -15.22
C ARG A 5 -9.70 -23.27 -13.92
N SER A 6 -9.20 -24.38 -13.41
CA SER A 6 -8.37 -24.39 -12.20
C SER A 6 -7.08 -23.62 -12.42
N THR A 7 -6.38 -23.88 -13.54
CA THR A 7 -5.14 -23.18 -13.87
C THR A 7 -5.38 -21.70 -14.16
N SER A 8 -6.48 -21.32 -14.81
CA SER A 8 -6.83 -19.91 -15.05
C SER A 8 -7.00 -19.12 -13.74
N ASN A 9 -7.69 -19.68 -12.75
CA ASN A 9 -7.91 -19.00 -11.48
C ASN A 9 -6.62 -18.80 -10.69
N ASP A 10 -5.73 -19.79 -10.68
CA ASP A 10 -4.43 -19.70 -10.00
C ASP A 10 -3.51 -18.69 -10.70
N GLU A 11 -3.50 -18.67 -12.04
CA GLU A 11 -2.77 -17.68 -12.83
C GLU A 11 -3.29 -16.25 -12.59
N ASP A 12 -4.61 -16.06 -12.53
CA ASP A 12 -5.22 -14.75 -12.26
C ASP A 12 -4.91 -14.25 -10.83
N LEU A 13 -4.85 -15.15 -9.85
CA LEU A 13 -4.45 -14.83 -8.48
C LEU A 13 -2.97 -14.43 -8.40
N LEU A 14 -2.10 -15.14 -9.12
CA LEU A 14 -0.68 -14.78 -9.21
C LEU A 14 -0.51 -13.41 -9.88
N LEU A 15 -1.23 -13.16 -10.98
CA LEU A 15 -1.24 -11.86 -11.66
C LEU A 15 -1.78 -10.74 -10.75
N GLN A 16 -2.77 -11.05 -9.92
CA GLN A 16 -3.29 -10.11 -8.92
C GLN A 16 -2.24 -9.76 -7.86
N ASP A 17 -1.40 -10.70 -7.46
CA ASP A 17 -0.31 -10.45 -6.51
C ASP A 17 0.83 -9.60 -7.10
N PHE A 18 1.05 -9.68 -8.41
CA PHE A 18 1.97 -8.81 -9.14
C PHE A 18 1.36 -7.45 -9.52
N SER A 19 0.05 -7.30 -9.41
CA SER A 19 -0.62 -6.03 -9.71
C SER A 19 -0.33 -4.98 -8.64
N ARG A 20 -0.11 -3.73 -9.08
CA ARG A 20 0.05 -2.59 -8.18
C ARG A 20 -1.26 -2.13 -7.55
N ASN A 21 -2.39 -2.71 -7.96
CA ASN A 21 -3.70 -2.31 -7.50
C ASN A 21 -3.96 -2.75 -6.06
N VAL A 22 -4.55 -1.87 -5.27
CA VAL A 22 -4.99 -2.18 -3.91
C VAL A 22 -6.46 -2.60 -3.91
N THR A 23 -6.82 -3.54 -3.04
CA THR A 23 -8.22 -3.93 -2.84
C THR A 23 -9.09 -2.71 -2.50
N THR A 24 -10.30 -2.64 -3.07
CA THR A 24 -11.24 -1.52 -2.89
C THR A 24 -11.48 -1.16 -1.42
N LYS A 25 -11.58 -2.17 -0.53
CA LYS A 25 -11.72 -1.95 0.92
C LYS A 25 -10.51 -1.21 1.52
N SER A 26 -9.30 -1.64 1.15
CA SER A 26 -8.06 -1.00 1.60
C SER A 26 -7.89 0.39 0.99
N TRP A 27 -8.35 0.59 -0.25
CA TRP A 27 -8.31 1.88 -0.93
C TRP A 27 -9.17 2.92 -0.21
N VAL A 28 -10.43 2.59 0.09
CA VAL A 28 -11.34 3.50 0.83
C VAL A 28 -10.80 3.86 2.20
N LEU A 29 -10.31 2.86 2.96
CA LEU A 29 -9.69 3.10 4.26
C LEU A 29 -8.48 4.03 4.13
N PHE A 30 -7.64 3.84 3.11
CA PHE A 30 -6.46 4.68 2.91
C PHE A 30 -6.82 6.10 2.46
N SER A 31 -7.77 6.25 1.54
CA SER A 31 -8.24 7.56 1.08
C SER A 31 -8.91 8.34 2.20
N GLY A 32 -9.69 7.68 3.06
CA GLY A 32 -10.30 8.32 4.23
C GLY A 32 -9.25 8.86 5.21
N ASN A 33 -8.25 8.04 5.56
CA ASN A 33 -7.15 8.49 6.42
C ASN A 33 -6.30 9.59 5.77
N ALA A 34 -5.99 9.45 4.47
CA ALA A 34 -5.23 10.45 3.73
C ALA A 34 -5.97 11.79 3.62
N ALA A 35 -7.30 11.80 3.57
CA ALA A 35 -8.11 13.01 3.60
C ALA A 35 -8.05 13.74 4.96
N VAL A 36 -8.06 13.00 6.06
CA VAL A 36 -7.87 13.60 7.39
C VAL A 36 -6.49 14.22 7.53
N VAL A 37 -5.45 13.48 7.13
CA VAL A 37 -4.05 13.96 7.20
C VAL A 37 -3.84 15.18 6.29
N SER A 38 -4.43 15.21 5.09
CA SER A 38 -4.32 16.35 4.17
C SER A 38 -5.11 17.59 4.60
N ALA A 39 -6.16 17.42 5.41
CA ALA A 39 -6.96 18.53 5.91
C ALA A 39 -6.25 19.33 7.03
N ILE A 40 -5.31 18.72 7.77
CA ILE A 40 -4.66 19.35 8.94
C ILE A 40 -3.87 20.63 8.57
N PRO A 41 -2.97 20.63 7.56
CA PRO A 41 -2.24 21.83 7.19
C PRO A 41 -3.15 22.95 6.67
N LEU A 42 -4.23 22.57 5.98
CA LEU A 42 -5.23 23.51 5.45
C LEU A 42 -6.06 24.14 6.58
N TRP A 43 -6.47 23.34 7.56
CA TRP A 43 -7.16 23.83 8.75
C TRP A 43 -6.29 24.79 9.57
N LEU A 44 -5.01 24.44 9.77
CA LEU A 44 -4.03 25.31 10.43
C LEU A 44 -3.86 26.63 9.66
N PHE A 45 -3.72 26.57 8.34
CA PHE A 45 -3.57 27.76 7.50
C PHE A 45 -4.76 28.71 7.63
N TRP A 46 -5.98 28.18 7.57
CA TRP A 46 -7.21 28.95 7.77
C TRP A 46 -7.25 29.60 9.15
N ARG A 47 -6.97 28.84 10.22
CA ARG A 47 -7.02 29.35 11.61
C ARG A 47 -6.00 30.44 11.89
N ILE A 48 -4.80 30.37 11.29
CA ILE A 48 -3.75 31.37 11.50
C ILE A 48 -4.04 32.65 10.72
N HIS A 49 -4.49 32.55 9.47
CA HIS A 49 -4.69 33.72 8.60
C HIS A 49 -6.06 34.39 8.76
N GLN A 50 -6.97 33.83 9.59
CA GLN A 50 -8.31 34.37 9.85
C GLN A 50 -9.07 34.74 8.55
N MET A 51 -8.86 33.96 7.49
CA MET A 51 -9.48 34.23 6.19
C MET A 51 -10.98 33.89 6.21
N ASP A 52 -11.75 34.61 5.41
CA ASP A 52 -13.16 34.31 5.21
C ASP A 52 -13.35 32.92 4.60
N PHE A 53 -13.94 32.01 5.38
CA PHE A 53 -14.14 30.62 4.98
C PHE A 53 -15.06 30.52 3.75
N SER A 54 -16.08 31.37 3.67
CA SER A 54 -17.09 31.29 2.61
C SER A 54 -16.50 31.61 1.23
N SER A 55 -15.54 32.53 1.18
CA SER A 55 -14.92 32.98 -0.07
C SER A 55 -13.89 31.97 -0.61
N TYR A 56 -13.21 31.24 0.28
CA TYR A 56 -12.09 30.36 -0.10
C TYR A 56 -12.37 28.86 0.05
N PHE A 57 -13.57 28.45 0.47
CA PHE A 57 -13.88 27.03 0.72
C PHE A 57 -13.59 26.14 -0.51
N ILE A 58 -13.84 26.65 -1.73
CA ILE A 58 -13.61 25.89 -2.95
C ILE A 58 -12.12 25.55 -3.16
N HIS A 59 -11.23 26.48 -2.80
CA HIS A 59 -9.78 26.28 -2.89
C HIS A 59 -9.31 25.25 -1.86
N PHE A 60 -9.90 25.26 -0.67
CA PHE A 60 -9.63 24.25 0.36
C PHE A 60 -10.05 22.86 -0.12
N ILE A 61 -11.24 22.70 -0.69
CA ILE A 61 -11.70 21.42 -1.24
C ILE A 61 -10.78 20.93 -2.36
N ILE A 62 -10.43 21.79 -3.31
CA ILE A 62 -9.51 21.43 -4.40
C ILE A 62 -8.15 21.00 -3.83
N GLY A 63 -7.59 21.77 -2.89
CA GLY A 63 -6.31 21.45 -2.24
C GLY A 63 -6.33 20.11 -1.52
N THR A 64 -7.39 19.82 -0.75
CA THR A 64 -7.57 18.54 -0.05
C THR A 64 -7.65 17.39 -1.05
N VAL A 65 -8.47 17.50 -2.10
CA VAL A 65 -8.65 16.45 -3.10
C VAL A 65 -7.33 16.15 -3.82
N VAL A 66 -6.61 17.19 -4.25
CA VAL A 66 -5.32 17.04 -4.93
C VAL A 66 -4.30 16.37 -4.00
N SER A 67 -4.19 16.83 -2.75
CA SER A 67 -3.26 16.24 -1.77
C SER A 67 -3.58 14.77 -1.46
N THR A 68 -4.86 14.44 -1.25
CA THR A 68 -5.32 13.07 -1.01
C THR A 68 -5.05 12.16 -2.21
N TYR A 69 -5.24 12.67 -3.44
CA TYR A 69 -4.90 11.92 -4.66
C TYR A 69 -3.42 11.57 -4.72
N PHE A 70 -2.53 12.55 -4.49
CA PHE A 70 -1.09 12.31 -4.48
C PHE A 70 -0.66 11.35 -3.36
N LEU A 71 -1.22 11.47 -2.16
CA LEU A 71 -0.95 10.53 -1.06
C LEU A 71 -1.37 9.11 -1.40
N ASN A 72 -2.53 8.93 -2.02
CA ASN A 72 -3.03 7.62 -2.41
C ASN A 72 -2.16 7.00 -3.52
N LEU A 73 -1.75 7.81 -4.50
CA LEU A 73 -0.84 7.38 -5.57
C LEU A 73 0.53 6.98 -5.01
N ALA A 74 1.10 7.79 -4.12
CA ALA A 74 2.37 7.49 -3.45
C ALA A 74 2.26 6.20 -2.62
N TYR A 75 1.13 5.99 -1.93
CA TYR A 75 0.90 4.78 -1.15
C TYR A 75 0.86 3.52 -2.00
N GLN A 76 0.15 3.53 -3.13
CA GLN A 76 0.10 2.38 -4.05
C GLN A 76 1.49 2.02 -4.58
N ASN A 77 2.29 3.04 -4.92
CA ASN A 77 3.65 2.84 -5.42
C ASN A 77 4.58 2.28 -4.33
N MET A 78 4.50 2.84 -3.12
CA MET A 78 5.37 2.42 -2.01
C MET A 78 5.00 1.04 -1.47
N LYS A 79 3.70 0.70 -1.39
CA LYS A 79 3.23 -0.61 -0.93
C LYS A 79 3.77 -1.74 -1.81
N PHE A 80 3.79 -1.55 -3.13
CA PHE A 80 4.33 -2.54 -4.06
C PHE A 80 5.82 -2.80 -3.85
N ILE A 81 6.62 -1.72 -3.77
CA ILE A 81 8.07 -1.82 -3.51
C ILE A 81 8.32 -2.51 -2.16
N LEU A 82 7.54 -2.16 -1.14
CA LEU A 82 7.72 -2.70 0.21
C LEU A 82 7.35 -4.18 0.28
N LYS A 83 6.26 -4.61 -0.38
CA LYS A 83 5.89 -6.04 -0.49
C LYS A 83 7.03 -6.85 -1.08
N HIS A 84 7.62 -6.40 -2.18
CA HIS A 84 8.74 -7.09 -2.83
C HIS A 84 9.97 -7.20 -1.91
N LYS A 85 10.35 -6.09 -1.25
CA LYS A 85 11.46 -6.09 -0.28
C LYS A 85 11.21 -7.01 0.93
N ILE A 86 9.97 -7.07 1.42
CA ILE A 86 9.61 -7.95 2.54
C ILE A 86 9.68 -9.42 2.11
N ALA A 87 9.18 -9.76 0.92
CA ALA A 87 9.28 -11.12 0.39
C ALA A 87 10.74 -11.58 0.30
N GLN A 88 11.61 -10.77 -0.32
CA GLN A 88 13.05 -11.05 -0.39
C GLN A 88 13.69 -11.28 0.98
N LYS A 89 13.36 -10.42 1.97
CA LYS A 89 13.89 -10.58 3.34
C LYS A 89 13.40 -11.85 4.04
N ARG A 90 12.14 -12.25 3.79
CA ARG A 90 11.57 -13.48 4.36
C ARG A 90 12.21 -14.71 3.73
N GLU A 91 12.40 -14.72 2.41
CA GLU A 91 13.10 -15.79 1.70
C GLU A 91 14.54 -15.95 2.21
N GLU A 92 15.27 -14.85 2.40
CA GLU A 92 16.63 -14.88 2.95
C GLU A 92 16.67 -15.45 4.37
N ALA A 93 15.73 -15.03 5.24
CA ALA A 93 15.63 -15.56 6.60
C ALA A 93 15.32 -17.06 6.63
N VAL A 94 14.36 -17.51 5.83
CA VAL A 94 13.98 -18.93 5.70
C VAL A 94 15.13 -19.75 5.13
N SER A 95 15.83 -19.27 4.10
CA SER A 95 16.99 -19.95 3.53
C SER A 95 18.13 -20.14 4.56
N ARG A 96 18.38 -19.13 5.40
CA ARG A 96 19.34 -19.23 6.51
C ARG A 96 18.91 -20.27 7.56
N GLU A 97 17.63 -20.33 7.91
CA GLU A 97 17.11 -21.33 8.86
C GLU A 97 17.26 -22.75 8.30
N ILE A 98 16.85 -22.97 7.05
CA ILE A 98 16.96 -24.26 6.37
C ILE A 98 18.44 -24.69 6.29
N SER A 99 19.34 -23.78 5.94
CA SER A 99 20.79 -24.06 5.87
C SER A 99 21.36 -24.47 7.23
N LYS A 100 20.89 -23.86 8.33
CA LYS A 100 21.29 -24.26 9.69
C LYS A 100 20.79 -25.65 10.04
N VAL A 101 19.55 -25.98 9.68
CA VAL A 101 18.97 -27.33 9.91
C VAL A 101 19.79 -28.39 9.17
N PHE A 102 20.11 -28.18 7.89
CA PHE A 102 20.95 -29.10 7.11
C PHE A 102 22.38 -29.22 7.67
N ALA A 103 22.93 -28.14 8.22
CA ALA A 103 24.25 -28.18 8.88
C ALA A 103 24.22 -28.95 10.20
N SER A 104 23.15 -28.82 11.01
CA SER A 104 22.98 -29.61 12.23
C SER A 104 22.73 -31.09 11.95
N ASP A 105 21.98 -31.42 10.90
CA ASP A 105 21.66 -32.81 10.52
C ASP A 105 22.92 -33.55 10.04
N ARG A 106 23.79 -32.87 9.28
CA ARG A 106 25.12 -33.40 8.91
C ARG A 106 26.10 -33.58 10.07
N LYS A 107 25.88 -32.92 11.21
CA LYS A 107 26.77 -33.02 12.37
C LYS A 107 26.43 -34.21 13.27
N TYR A 108 25.23 -34.79 13.10
CA TYR A 108 24.74 -35.96 13.85
C TYR A 108 24.83 -37.27 13.05
N LYS A 109 25.34 -37.21 11.82
CA LYS A 109 25.58 -38.36 10.95
C LYS A 109 27.08 -38.53 10.72
#